data_AF-A0A922IYL7-F1
#
_entry.id   AF-A0A922IYL7-F1
#
_cell.length_a   1.000
_cell.length_b   1.000
_cell.length_c   1.000
_cell.angle_alpha   90.00
_cell.angle_beta   90.00
_cell.angle_gamma   90.00
#
_symmetry.space_group_name_H-M   'P 1'
#
loop_
_entity.id
_entity.type
_entity.pdbx_description
1 polymer ?
#
loop_
_entity_poly.entity_id
_entity_poly.type
_entity_poly.pdbx_seq_one_letter_code
_entity_poly.pdbx_strand_id
1 'polypeptide(L)'
;MISIKQLAETRGDLTSIPTAYNFFTPNNDIHLPVVSDELYEDSIPTIDFSLLTSGTPEQRSKIVNDLGKACRDWGFFVVINHGVPESLMKVMIETCGEFFKLSEEEKQEYAGKDILDPIFYGTSINGAATQVLFWRDFIKFFVHPKFHCPTKPTGLGEISMEYCKRTGEVARELMKGISVSLGLEEGYIEKAMNLDSGLQFVAANLYPPCPKPDVAIGLPPHSDYGLLTLLIHNGVCGLQVQHKGNWVNLNPNPNAFVVNIGNHMEIHWQ
;
A
#
# COMPACT_ATOMS: atom_id res chain seq x y z
N MET A 1 19.84 7.78 12.51
CA MET A 1 20.05 6.38 12.05
C MET A 1 20.45 6.47 10.57
N ILE A 2 21.41 5.67 10.10
CA ILE A 2 21.76 5.62 8.67
C ILE A 2 20.57 5.06 7.88
N SER A 3 20.26 5.63 6.71
CA SER A 3 19.18 5.11 5.86
C SER A 3 19.56 3.76 5.27
N ILE A 4 18.57 2.93 4.92
CA ILE A 4 18.82 1.63 4.28
C ILE A 4 19.39 1.83 2.88
N LYS A 5 18.97 2.87 2.17
CA LYS A 5 19.56 3.24 0.88
C LYS A 5 21.05 3.50 1.01
N GLN A 6 21.46 4.34 1.97
CA GLN A 6 22.86 4.64 2.20
C GLN A 6 23.63 3.38 2.65
N LEU A 7 23.02 2.53 3.48
CA LEU A 7 23.60 1.26 3.89
C LEU A 7 23.83 0.32 2.69
N ALA A 8 22.89 0.24 1.74
CA ALA A 8 23.01 -0.58 0.55
C ALA A 8 24.05 -0.03 -0.44
N GLU A 9 24.11 1.29 -0.63
CA GLU A 9 25.04 1.94 -1.57
C GLU A 9 26.48 1.97 -1.07
N THR A 10 26.70 2.15 0.24
CA THR A 10 28.04 2.16 0.85
C THR A 10 28.69 0.78 0.93
N ARG A 11 27.91 -0.29 0.73
CA ARG A 11 28.29 -1.68 0.96
C ARG A 11 28.25 -2.52 -0.32
N GLY A 12 28.58 -1.91 -1.46
CA GLY A 12 28.39 -2.42 -2.84
C GLY A 12 28.99 -3.80 -3.18
N ASP A 13 29.69 -4.46 -2.26
CA ASP A 13 30.32 -5.78 -2.39
C ASP A 13 30.06 -6.74 -1.21
N LEU A 14 29.21 -6.38 -0.25
CA LEU A 14 29.03 -7.17 0.96
C LEU A 14 28.13 -8.39 0.76
N THR A 15 28.63 -9.55 1.15
CA THR A 15 27.88 -10.82 1.22
C THR A 15 27.05 -10.95 2.50
N SER A 16 26.89 -9.88 3.29
CA SER A 16 26.21 -9.93 4.60
C SER A 16 25.51 -8.61 4.98
N ILE A 17 24.42 -8.73 5.75
CA ILE A 17 23.71 -7.61 6.37
C ILE A 17 23.99 -7.55 7.88
N PRO A 18 23.87 -6.37 8.54
CA PRO A 18 23.98 -6.29 9.99
C PRO A 18 22.92 -7.15 10.69
N THR A 19 23.28 -7.79 11.80
CA THR A 19 22.40 -8.72 12.53
C THR A 19 21.09 -8.10 13.01
N ALA A 20 21.06 -6.78 13.23
CA ALA A 20 19.84 -6.06 13.56
C ALA A 20 18.77 -6.16 12.46
N TYR A 21 19.14 -6.47 11.21
CA TYR A 21 18.21 -6.67 10.09
C TYR A 21 17.84 -8.14 9.86
N ASN A 22 18.39 -9.06 10.66
CA ASN A 22 18.03 -10.47 10.55
C ASN A 22 16.62 -10.66 11.13
N PHE A 23 15.65 -10.87 10.25
CA PHE A 23 14.27 -11.10 10.62
C PHE A 23 14.01 -12.60 10.71
N PHE A 24 13.60 -13.05 11.91
CA PHE A 24 13.18 -14.43 12.17
C PHE A 24 11.78 -14.38 12.78
N THR A 25 10.82 -15.09 12.20
CA THR A 25 9.52 -15.31 12.85
C THR A 25 9.64 -16.50 13.80
N PRO A 26 8.96 -16.51 14.98
CA PRO A 26 9.01 -17.63 15.92
C PRO A 26 8.66 -18.99 15.31
N ASN A 27 7.87 -18.99 14.23
CA ASN A 27 7.43 -20.18 13.51
C ASN A 27 8.13 -20.39 12.15
N ASN A 28 9.12 -19.58 11.77
CA ASN A 28 9.75 -19.59 10.44
C ASN A 28 8.75 -19.42 9.26
N ASP A 29 7.61 -18.74 9.47
CA ASP A 29 6.60 -18.46 8.43
C ASP A 29 7.14 -17.75 7.18
N ILE A 30 8.29 -17.07 7.29
CA ILE A 30 9.05 -16.44 6.18
C ILE A 30 9.69 -17.46 5.23
N HIS A 31 9.73 -18.74 5.58
CA HIS A 31 10.22 -19.82 4.74
C HIS A 31 9.12 -20.72 4.18
N LEU A 32 7.84 -20.36 4.37
CA LEU A 32 6.76 -21.05 3.69
C LEU A 32 6.92 -20.86 2.17
N PRO A 33 6.61 -21.89 1.37
CA PRO A 33 6.68 -21.79 -0.07
C PRO A 33 5.74 -20.67 -0.54
N VAL A 34 6.31 -19.70 -1.24
CA VAL A 34 5.56 -18.60 -1.84
C VAL A 34 5.08 -19.06 -3.20
N VAL A 35 3.77 -19.05 -3.41
CA VAL A 35 3.16 -19.42 -4.68
C VAL A 35 2.92 -18.16 -5.50
N SER A 36 3.24 -18.18 -6.80
CA SER A 36 2.86 -17.08 -7.69
C SER A 36 1.36 -17.07 -7.89
N ASP A 37 0.75 -15.90 -7.92
CA ASP A 37 -0.70 -15.75 -8.13
C ASP A 37 -1.23 -16.53 -9.36
N GLU A 38 -0.51 -16.53 -10.48
CA GLU A 38 -0.89 -17.26 -11.71
C GLU A 38 -0.99 -18.79 -11.54
N LEU A 39 -0.29 -19.34 -10.54
CA LEU A 39 -0.24 -20.78 -10.26
C LEU A 39 -1.06 -21.13 -9.01
N TYR A 40 -1.72 -20.15 -8.40
CA TYR A 40 -2.51 -20.36 -7.20
C TYR A 40 -3.96 -20.68 -7.57
N GLU A 41 -4.50 -21.77 -7.02
CA GLU A 41 -5.83 -22.29 -7.40
C GLU A 41 -6.96 -21.27 -7.16
N ASP A 42 -6.80 -20.43 -6.15
CA ASP A 42 -7.62 -19.25 -5.92
C ASP A 42 -6.80 -18.03 -6.36
N SER A 43 -6.77 -17.65 -7.64
CA SER A 43 -6.06 -16.40 -8.01
C SER A 43 -6.74 -15.18 -7.38
N ILE A 44 -5.98 -14.10 -7.11
CA ILE A 44 -6.55 -12.86 -6.59
C ILE A 44 -7.66 -12.32 -7.51
N PRO A 45 -8.82 -11.92 -6.96
CA PRO A 45 -9.92 -11.41 -7.78
C PRO A 45 -9.57 -10.06 -8.42
N THR A 46 -10.02 -9.87 -9.66
CA THR A 46 -9.92 -8.59 -10.40
C THR A 46 -11.28 -7.94 -10.53
N ILE A 47 -11.37 -6.66 -10.18
CA ILE A 47 -12.57 -5.82 -10.22
C ILE A 47 -12.40 -4.77 -11.32
N ASP A 48 -13.26 -4.84 -12.34
CA ASP A 48 -13.38 -3.79 -13.35
C ASP A 48 -14.18 -2.61 -12.79
N PHE A 49 -13.47 -1.55 -12.43
CA PHE A 49 -14.07 -0.36 -11.82
C PHE A 49 -15.05 0.36 -12.74
N SER A 50 -14.87 0.28 -14.06
CA SER A 50 -15.76 0.92 -15.01
C SER A 50 -17.16 0.33 -14.98
N LEU A 51 -17.30 -0.94 -14.60
CA LEU A 51 -18.60 -1.61 -14.43
C LEU A 51 -19.33 -1.13 -13.17
N LEU A 52 -18.61 -0.64 -12.15
CA LEU A 52 -19.24 0.04 -11.02
C LEU A 52 -19.82 1.37 -11.50
N THR A 53 -19.01 2.25 -12.10
CA THR A 53 -19.43 3.65 -12.32
C THR A 53 -20.24 3.87 -13.60
N SER A 54 -20.05 3.04 -14.62
CA SER A 54 -20.62 3.24 -15.97
C SER A 54 -21.27 1.99 -16.56
N GLY A 55 -21.41 0.92 -15.78
CA GLY A 55 -22.08 -0.32 -16.21
C GLY A 55 -23.60 -0.19 -16.29
N THR A 56 -24.23 -1.08 -17.08
CA THR A 56 -25.68 -1.32 -17.00
C THR A 56 -26.09 -1.80 -15.59
N PRO A 57 -27.37 -1.68 -15.19
CA PRO A 57 -27.82 -2.16 -13.88
C PRO A 57 -27.44 -3.62 -13.59
N GLU A 58 -27.51 -4.50 -14.60
CA GLU A 58 -27.15 -5.90 -14.49
C GLU A 58 -25.63 -6.08 -14.31
N GLN A 59 -24.82 -5.35 -15.08
CA GLN A 59 -23.36 -5.36 -14.93
C GLN A 59 -22.92 -4.82 -13.56
N ARG A 60 -23.53 -3.70 -13.12
CA ARG A 60 -23.26 -3.10 -11.81
C ARG A 60 -23.62 -4.07 -10.70
N SER A 61 -24.79 -4.72 -10.77
CA SER A 61 -25.21 -5.72 -9.78
C SER A 61 -24.23 -6.89 -9.70
N LYS A 62 -23.77 -7.39 -10.86
CA LYS A 62 -22.77 -8.48 -10.90
C LYS A 62 -21.44 -8.05 -10.28
N ILE A 63 -20.86 -6.92 -10.70
CA ILE A 63 -19.55 -6.50 -10.20
C ILE A 63 -19.60 -6.14 -8.70
N VAL A 64 -20.72 -5.63 -8.20
CA VAL A 64 -20.93 -5.41 -6.75
C VAL A 64 -20.90 -6.73 -5.98
N ASN A 65 -21.52 -7.79 -6.51
CA ASN A 65 -21.47 -9.11 -5.89
C ASN A 65 -20.04 -9.69 -5.92
N ASP A 66 -19.34 -9.55 -7.05
CA ASP A 66 -17.97 -10.02 -7.20
C ASP A 66 -17.00 -9.25 -6.27
N LEU A 67 -17.20 -7.93 -6.10
CA LEU A 67 -16.49 -7.10 -5.13
C LEU A 67 -16.75 -7.56 -3.69
N GLY A 68 -18.01 -7.83 -3.32
CA GLY A 68 -18.33 -8.34 -1.99
C GLY A 68 -17.71 -9.70 -1.70
N LYS A 69 -17.61 -10.59 -2.70
CA LYS A 69 -16.89 -11.87 -2.57
C LYS A 69 -15.40 -11.64 -2.40
N ALA A 70 -14.79 -10.76 -3.19
CA ALA A 70 -13.39 -10.42 -3.05
C ALA A 70 -13.05 -9.88 -1.65
N CYS A 71 -13.90 -8.99 -1.10
CA CYS A 71 -13.74 -8.51 0.27
C CYS A 71 -13.83 -9.64 1.31
N ARG A 72 -14.79 -10.58 1.17
CA ARG A 72 -14.99 -11.68 2.13
C ARG A 72 -13.94 -12.77 2.07
N ASP A 73 -13.62 -13.19 0.87
CA ASP A 73 -12.82 -14.41 0.65
C ASP A 73 -11.33 -14.08 0.70
N TRP A 74 -10.95 -12.91 0.18
CA TRP A 74 -9.56 -12.47 0.07
C TRP A 74 -9.18 -11.34 1.00
N GLY A 75 -10.06 -10.36 1.18
CA GLY A 75 -9.69 -9.05 1.74
C GLY A 75 -8.74 -8.24 0.84
N PHE A 76 -8.38 -8.77 -0.33
CA PHE A 76 -7.51 -8.19 -1.35
C PHE A 76 -8.14 -8.37 -2.73
N PHE A 77 -7.94 -7.39 -3.61
CA PHE A 77 -8.35 -7.48 -5.02
C PHE A 77 -7.56 -6.52 -5.90
N VAL A 78 -7.45 -6.85 -7.18
CA VAL A 78 -6.88 -5.96 -8.19
C VAL A 78 -7.99 -5.10 -8.78
N VAL A 79 -7.77 -3.81 -8.95
CA VAL A 79 -8.71 -2.89 -9.61
C VAL A 79 -8.13 -2.43 -10.95
N ILE A 80 -8.90 -2.61 -12.01
CA ILE A 80 -8.57 -2.17 -13.37
C ILE A 80 -9.62 -1.17 -13.88
N ASN A 81 -9.32 -0.48 -14.98
CA ASN A 81 -10.22 0.50 -15.62
C ASN A 81 -10.72 1.58 -14.64
N HIS A 82 -9.87 1.97 -13.68
CA HIS A 82 -10.16 2.91 -12.59
C HIS A 82 -10.23 4.38 -12.99
N GLY A 83 -9.87 4.73 -14.23
CA GLY A 83 -9.93 6.10 -14.74
C GLY A 83 -8.83 7.04 -14.24
N VAL A 84 -8.02 6.65 -13.25
CA VAL A 84 -6.76 7.34 -12.92
C VAL A 84 -5.78 7.20 -14.10
N PRO A 85 -5.24 8.31 -14.67
CA PRO A 85 -4.32 8.22 -15.80
C PRO A 85 -3.02 7.49 -15.43
N GLU A 86 -2.59 6.54 -16.28
CA GLU A 86 -1.33 5.80 -16.12
C GLU A 86 -0.13 6.76 -16.01
N SER A 87 -0.13 7.84 -16.79
CA SER A 87 0.93 8.87 -16.73
C SER A 87 1.03 9.55 -15.36
N LEU A 88 -0.10 9.74 -14.67
CA LEU A 88 -0.13 10.31 -13.33
C LEU A 88 0.38 9.31 -12.28
N MET A 89 0.01 8.04 -12.39
CA MET A 89 0.54 6.97 -11.51
C MET A 89 2.05 6.84 -11.67
N LYS A 90 2.54 6.85 -12.91
CA LYS A 90 3.95 6.79 -13.23
C LYS A 90 4.72 7.98 -12.67
N VAL A 91 4.26 9.22 -12.93
CA VAL A 91 4.96 10.41 -12.43
C VAL A 91 4.93 10.47 -10.90
N MET A 92 3.85 10.00 -10.24
CA MET A 92 3.80 9.89 -8.78
C MET A 92 4.90 8.96 -8.25
N ILE A 93 5.08 7.77 -8.84
CA ILE A 93 6.16 6.84 -8.46
C ILE A 93 7.54 7.48 -8.71
N GLU A 94 7.74 8.10 -9.87
CA GLU A 94 9.02 8.70 -10.25
C GLU A 94 9.41 9.85 -9.30
N THR A 95 8.49 10.77 -9.02
CA THR A 95 8.72 11.92 -8.13
C THR A 95 8.90 11.48 -6.67
N CYS A 96 8.17 10.47 -6.19
CA CYS A 96 8.49 9.86 -4.90
C CYS A 96 9.88 9.19 -4.90
N GLY A 97 10.28 8.56 -6.01
CA GLY A 97 11.63 8.01 -6.18
C GLY A 97 12.72 9.09 -6.16
N GLU A 98 12.45 10.27 -6.73
CA GLU A 98 13.34 11.43 -6.68
C GLU A 98 13.53 11.96 -5.26
N PHE A 99 12.49 11.94 -4.41
CA PHE A 99 12.64 12.24 -2.98
C PHE A 99 13.73 11.39 -2.33
N PHE A 100 13.78 10.09 -2.63
CA PHE A 100 14.79 9.20 -2.06
C PHE A 100 16.20 9.39 -2.64
N LYS A 101 16.34 10.12 -3.76
CA LYS A 101 17.63 10.51 -4.36
C LYS A 101 18.20 11.80 -3.77
N LEU A 102 17.41 12.57 -3.00
CA LEU A 102 17.90 13.75 -2.28
C LEU A 102 19.03 13.38 -1.31
N SER A 103 19.80 14.37 -0.89
CA SER A 103 20.84 14.15 0.12
C SER A 103 20.22 13.69 1.45
N GLU A 104 20.97 13.01 2.30
CA GLU A 104 20.45 12.64 3.61
C GLU A 104 20.11 13.87 4.44
N GLU A 105 20.90 14.94 4.37
CA GLU A 105 20.59 16.21 5.05
C GLU A 105 19.22 16.74 4.65
N GLU A 106 18.90 16.72 3.35
CA GLU A 106 17.60 17.19 2.84
C GLU A 106 16.45 16.28 3.27
N LYS A 107 16.63 14.96 3.28
CA LYS A 107 15.58 14.03 3.73
C LYS A 107 15.35 14.14 5.24
N GLN A 108 16.41 14.39 6.03
CA GLN A 108 16.31 14.56 7.48
C GLN A 108 15.56 15.84 7.88
N GLU A 109 15.37 16.81 6.98
CA GLU A 109 14.44 17.95 7.20
C GLU A 109 13.00 17.47 7.49
N TYR A 110 12.64 16.27 7.00
CA TYR A 110 11.32 15.65 7.18
C TYR A 110 11.32 14.50 8.20
N ALA A 111 12.39 14.31 8.96
CA ALA A 111 12.47 13.23 9.94
C ALA A 111 11.37 13.35 11.00
N GLY A 112 10.47 12.37 11.06
CA GLY A 112 9.37 12.39 12.02
C GLY A 112 9.83 11.95 13.42
N LYS A 113 9.12 12.49 14.42
CA LYS A 113 9.28 12.17 15.84
C LYS A 113 8.10 11.39 16.37
N ASP A 114 6.91 11.65 15.84
CA ASP A 114 5.67 10.96 16.16
C ASP A 114 5.05 10.36 14.89
N ILE A 115 4.39 9.21 15.01
CA ILE A 115 3.70 8.58 13.89
C ILE A 115 2.54 9.46 13.36
N LEU A 116 2.04 10.40 14.14
CA LEU A 116 1.01 11.34 13.75
C LEU A 116 1.55 12.65 13.17
N ASP A 117 2.88 12.78 13.01
CA ASP A 117 3.46 13.94 12.34
C ASP A 117 2.91 14.06 10.91
N PRO A 118 2.48 15.27 10.48
CA PRO A 118 1.81 15.42 9.18
C PRO A 118 2.66 15.06 7.97
N ILE A 119 4.00 15.14 8.11
CA ILE A 119 4.99 14.63 7.18
C ILE A 119 6.01 13.86 8.00
N PHE A 120 6.32 12.63 7.59
CA PHE A 120 7.23 11.76 8.31
C PHE A 120 8.08 10.96 7.33
N TYR A 121 9.34 11.35 7.18
CA TYR A 121 10.43 10.51 6.68
C TYR A 121 11.02 9.65 7.80
N GLY A 122 11.14 8.34 7.56
CA GLY A 122 11.70 7.41 8.51
C GLY A 122 12.51 6.30 7.83
N THR A 123 13.39 5.69 8.60
CA THR A 123 14.08 4.46 8.21
C THR A 123 13.81 3.41 9.27
N SER A 124 13.46 2.20 8.83
CA SER A 124 13.34 1.04 9.71
C SER A 124 12.59 1.30 11.04
N ILE A 125 11.33 1.75 10.98
CA ILE A 125 10.59 2.00 12.22
C ILE A 125 10.06 0.70 12.80
N ASN A 126 10.54 0.40 14.00
CA ASN A 126 10.03 -0.65 14.87
C ASN A 126 9.25 -0.03 16.01
N GLY A 127 8.00 -0.46 16.21
CA GLY A 127 7.25 -0.14 17.41
C GLY A 127 7.72 -0.97 18.60
N ALA A 128 8.86 -0.61 19.19
CA ALA A 128 9.41 -1.01 20.50
C ALA A 128 9.43 -2.51 20.94
N ALA A 129 8.79 -3.43 20.21
CA ALA A 129 8.48 -4.78 20.68
C ALA A 129 9.43 -5.85 20.13
N THR A 130 10.20 -5.55 19.07
CA THR A 130 11.24 -6.44 18.56
C THR A 130 12.54 -5.64 18.40
N GLN A 131 13.71 -6.28 18.49
CA GLN A 131 15.00 -5.61 18.23
C GLN A 131 15.36 -5.60 16.73
N VAL A 132 14.41 -5.95 15.84
CA VAL A 132 14.67 -6.16 14.42
C VAL A 132 14.36 -4.90 13.61
N LEU A 133 15.31 -4.45 12.82
CA LEU A 133 15.19 -3.36 11.86
C LEU A 133 14.73 -3.89 10.50
N PHE A 134 13.95 -3.10 9.77
CA PHE A 134 13.39 -3.46 8.46
C PHE A 134 14.22 -2.86 7.33
N TRP A 135 14.32 -3.59 6.22
CA TRP A 135 15.08 -3.17 5.04
C TRP A 135 14.27 -2.19 4.17
N ARG A 136 13.87 -1.06 4.77
CA ARG A 136 12.99 -0.05 4.19
C ARG A 136 13.31 1.36 4.67
N ASP A 137 13.35 2.28 3.73
CA ASP A 137 13.15 3.71 3.98
C ASP A 137 11.75 4.11 3.52
N PHE A 138 11.14 5.10 4.16
CA PHE A 138 9.82 5.57 3.74
C PHE A 138 9.62 7.05 4.00
N ILE A 139 8.69 7.64 3.26
CA ILE A 139 8.09 8.91 3.61
C ILE A 139 6.57 8.79 3.56
N LYS A 140 5.90 9.36 4.56
CA LYS A 140 4.45 9.49 4.56
C LYS A 140 4.01 10.92 4.82
N PHE A 141 2.83 11.28 4.34
CA PHE A 141 2.24 12.58 4.58
C PHE A 141 0.71 12.55 4.47
N PHE A 142 0.05 13.34 5.30
CA PHE A 142 -1.41 13.44 5.34
C PHE A 142 -1.91 14.35 4.23
N VAL A 143 -2.95 13.93 3.50
CA VAL A 143 -3.54 14.71 2.41
C VAL A 143 -4.96 15.18 2.70
N HIS A 144 -5.64 14.53 3.64
CA HIS A 144 -6.97 14.89 4.15
C HIS A 144 -7.02 14.63 5.66
N PRO A 145 -7.63 15.50 6.50
CA PRO A 145 -8.45 16.66 6.15
C PRO A 145 -7.66 17.91 5.73
N LYS A 146 -6.35 17.91 5.99
CA LYS A 146 -5.45 18.98 5.56
C LYS A 146 -4.38 18.42 4.66
N PHE A 147 -4.11 19.11 3.56
CA PHE A 147 -3.05 18.72 2.65
C PHE A 147 -1.67 19.10 3.21
N HIS A 148 -0.88 18.08 3.49
CA HIS A 148 0.53 18.15 3.81
C HIS A 148 1.30 17.38 2.74
N CYS A 149 2.46 17.89 2.35
CA CYS A 149 3.33 17.25 1.37
C CYS A 149 4.74 17.79 1.56
N PRO A 150 5.79 16.96 1.37
CA PRO A 150 7.15 17.45 1.28
C PRO A 150 7.27 18.53 0.20
N THR A 151 8.07 19.56 0.47
CA THR A 151 8.37 20.63 -0.49
C THR A 151 9.42 20.22 -1.52
N LYS A 152 10.11 19.09 -1.29
CA LYS A 152 11.09 18.47 -2.18
C LYS A 152 10.63 17.05 -2.58
N PRO A 153 10.91 16.59 -3.79
CA PRO A 153 11.38 17.37 -4.93
C PRO A 153 10.30 18.37 -5.40
N THR A 154 10.72 19.37 -6.18
CA THR A 154 9.80 20.35 -6.78
C THR A 154 8.71 19.64 -7.58
N GLY A 155 7.46 20.06 -7.44
CA GLY A 155 6.30 19.47 -8.15
C GLY A 155 5.62 18.32 -7.42
N LEU A 156 6.23 17.72 -6.38
CA LEU A 156 5.61 16.62 -5.63
C LEU A 156 4.25 17.01 -5.05
N GLY A 157 4.10 18.25 -4.58
CA GLY A 157 2.84 18.76 -4.03
C GLY A 157 1.68 18.76 -5.04
N GLU A 158 1.90 19.27 -6.25
CA GLU A 158 0.86 19.35 -7.28
C GLU A 158 0.49 17.95 -7.79
N ILE A 159 1.50 17.10 -8.03
CA ILE A 159 1.31 15.70 -8.45
C ILE A 159 0.54 14.93 -7.39
N SER A 160 0.95 15.03 -6.12
CA SER A 160 0.31 14.32 -5.01
C SER A 160 -1.13 14.80 -4.81
N MET A 161 -1.41 16.09 -4.96
CA MET A 161 -2.76 16.64 -4.85
C MET A 161 -3.71 16.02 -5.89
N GLU A 162 -3.31 16.05 -7.17
CA GLU A 162 -4.14 15.50 -8.24
C GLU A 162 -4.28 13.98 -8.14
N TYR A 163 -3.20 13.27 -7.82
CA TYR A 163 -3.21 11.83 -7.58
C TYR A 163 -4.17 11.46 -6.44
N CYS A 164 -4.04 12.10 -5.28
CA CYS A 164 -4.84 11.80 -4.09
C CYS A 164 -6.31 12.12 -4.27
N LYS A 165 -6.63 13.19 -5.02
CA LYS A 165 -8.01 13.51 -5.39
C LYS A 165 -8.64 12.36 -6.17
N ARG A 166 -8.00 11.91 -7.25
CA ARG A 166 -8.52 10.83 -8.10
C ARG A 166 -8.60 9.50 -7.38
N THR A 167 -7.57 9.12 -6.62
CA THR A 167 -7.62 7.87 -5.83
C THR A 167 -8.66 7.95 -4.71
N GLY A 168 -8.90 9.14 -4.16
CA GLY A 168 -9.96 9.38 -3.19
C GLY A 168 -11.37 9.22 -3.78
N GLU A 169 -11.56 9.54 -5.06
CA GLU A 169 -12.81 9.27 -5.80
C GLU A 169 -12.98 7.76 -6.04
N VAL A 170 -11.91 7.06 -6.46
CA VAL A 170 -11.92 5.59 -6.63
C VAL A 170 -12.26 4.88 -5.32
N ALA A 171 -11.61 5.26 -4.21
CA ALA A 171 -11.85 4.66 -2.91
C ALA A 171 -13.32 4.84 -2.44
N ARG A 172 -13.90 6.02 -2.68
CA ARG A 172 -15.31 6.31 -2.38
C ARG A 172 -16.27 5.41 -3.16
N GLU A 173 -16.09 5.31 -4.48
CA GLU A 173 -16.93 4.44 -5.31
C GLU A 173 -16.77 2.95 -4.97
N LEU A 174 -15.57 2.51 -4.58
CA LEU A 174 -15.36 1.16 -4.05
C LEU A 174 -16.14 0.97 -2.74
N MET A 175 -16.05 1.90 -1.77
CA MET A 175 -16.82 1.82 -0.52
C MET A 175 -18.33 1.82 -0.75
N LYS A 176 -18.81 2.51 -1.78
CA LYS A 176 -20.21 2.45 -2.17
C LYS A 176 -20.61 1.07 -2.68
N GLY A 177 -19.81 0.51 -3.60
CA GLY A 177 -20.01 -0.85 -4.08
C GLY A 177 -19.97 -1.88 -2.95
N ILE A 178 -19.02 -1.74 -2.03
CA ILE A 178 -18.89 -2.58 -0.83
C ILE A 178 -20.14 -2.47 0.05
N SER A 179 -20.66 -1.26 0.31
CA SER A 179 -21.90 -1.06 1.08
C SER A 179 -23.09 -1.79 0.45
N VAL A 180 -23.27 -1.65 -0.88
CA VAL A 180 -24.36 -2.37 -1.59
C VAL A 180 -24.15 -3.89 -1.54
N SER A 181 -22.91 -4.37 -1.61
CA SER A 181 -22.60 -5.81 -1.55
C SER A 181 -22.97 -6.45 -0.21
N LEU A 182 -23.07 -5.64 0.84
CA LEU A 182 -23.55 -6.01 2.18
C LEU A 182 -25.08 -5.91 2.32
N GLY A 183 -25.80 -5.45 1.30
CA GLY A 183 -27.23 -5.15 1.39
C GLY A 183 -27.55 -3.84 2.12
N LEU A 184 -26.56 -2.94 2.27
CA LEU A 184 -26.72 -1.64 2.90
C LEU A 184 -27.05 -0.56 1.86
N GLU A 185 -27.46 0.62 2.33
CA GLU A 185 -27.56 1.81 1.49
C GLU A 185 -26.18 2.10 0.86
N GLU A 186 -26.16 2.50 -0.41
CA GLU A 186 -24.93 2.74 -1.17
C GLU A 186 -23.91 3.63 -0.44
N GLY A 187 -24.33 4.71 0.21
CA GLY A 187 -23.44 5.58 0.98
C GLY A 187 -23.23 5.20 2.44
N TYR A 188 -23.61 3.99 2.87
CA TYR A 188 -23.65 3.65 4.30
C TYR A 188 -22.29 3.77 4.97
N ILE A 189 -21.24 3.12 4.43
CA ILE A 189 -19.90 3.13 5.04
C ILE A 189 -19.35 4.56 5.11
N GLU A 190 -19.53 5.36 4.05
CA GLU A 190 -19.06 6.75 4.01
C GLU A 190 -19.69 7.59 5.14
N LYS A 191 -21.01 7.43 5.36
CA LYS A 191 -21.76 8.09 6.42
C LYS A 191 -21.36 7.59 7.81
N ALA A 192 -21.30 6.27 7.99
CA ALA A 192 -21.01 5.63 9.28
C ALA A 192 -19.60 5.99 9.79
N MET A 193 -18.64 6.07 8.88
CA MET A 193 -17.26 6.41 9.20
C MET A 193 -16.97 7.91 9.15
N ASN A 194 -17.96 8.75 8.84
CA ASN A 194 -17.83 10.19 8.66
C ASN A 194 -16.61 10.55 7.78
N LEU A 195 -16.59 10.00 6.56
CA LEU A 195 -15.40 10.02 5.70
C LEU A 195 -14.90 11.43 5.36
N ASP A 196 -15.79 12.43 5.34
CA ASP A 196 -15.42 13.84 5.15
C ASP A 196 -14.53 14.39 6.27
N SER A 197 -14.60 13.80 7.48
CA SER A 197 -13.69 14.09 8.59
C SER A 197 -12.62 13.00 8.77
N GLY A 198 -12.52 12.05 7.83
CA GLY A 198 -11.59 10.93 7.86
C GLY A 198 -10.14 11.35 7.62
N LEU A 199 -9.24 10.36 7.60
CA LEU A 199 -7.82 10.53 7.30
C LEU A 199 -7.50 9.86 5.97
N GLN A 200 -6.86 10.61 5.07
CA GLN A 200 -6.19 10.05 3.88
C GLN A 200 -4.71 10.44 3.96
N PHE A 201 -3.83 9.51 3.67
CA PHE A 201 -2.40 9.75 3.62
C PHE A 201 -1.73 8.94 2.50
N VAL A 202 -0.58 9.43 2.05
CA VAL A 202 0.30 8.72 1.13
C VAL A 202 1.48 8.16 1.93
N ALA A 203 1.90 6.95 1.59
CA ALA A 203 3.16 6.38 2.07
C ALA A 203 3.97 5.85 0.88
N ALA A 204 5.11 6.49 0.59
CA ALA A 204 6.07 6.02 -0.40
C ALA A 204 7.15 5.18 0.30
N ASN A 205 7.40 3.99 -0.25
CA ASN A 205 8.30 2.99 0.35
C ASN A 205 9.44 2.68 -0.60
N LEU A 206 10.67 2.82 -0.11
CA LEU A 206 11.87 2.42 -0.82
C LEU A 206 12.44 1.14 -0.19
N TYR A 207 12.63 0.14 -1.04
CA TYR A 207 13.29 -1.12 -0.70
C TYR A 207 14.57 -1.24 -1.53
N PRO A 208 15.73 -0.82 -1.02
CA PRO A 208 17.00 -0.98 -1.74
C PRO A 208 17.36 -2.46 -1.93
N PRO A 209 18.17 -2.82 -2.95
CA PRO A 209 18.68 -4.18 -3.08
C PRO A 209 19.31 -4.70 -1.78
N CYS A 210 18.96 -5.93 -1.40
CA CYS A 210 19.47 -6.58 -0.20
C CYS A 210 20.45 -7.70 -0.60
N PRO A 211 21.67 -7.77 -0.04
CA PRO A 211 22.61 -8.84 -0.35
C PRO A 211 22.26 -10.19 0.29
N LYS A 212 21.35 -10.19 1.28
CA LYS A 212 20.82 -11.41 1.90
C LYS A 212 19.29 -11.32 2.06
N PRO A 213 18.52 -11.42 0.95
CA PRO A 213 17.07 -11.27 0.99
C PRO A 213 16.39 -12.36 1.84
N ASP A 214 16.98 -13.55 1.95
CA ASP A 214 16.39 -14.69 2.70
C ASP A 214 16.31 -14.47 4.23
N VAL A 215 17.00 -13.46 4.75
CA VAL A 215 17.03 -13.14 6.19
C VAL A 215 16.66 -11.68 6.48
N ALA A 216 16.28 -10.91 5.47
CA ALA A 216 15.82 -9.53 5.61
C ALA A 216 14.34 -9.43 5.25
N ILE A 217 13.64 -8.46 5.81
CA ILE A 217 12.26 -8.15 5.44
C ILE A 217 12.11 -6.66 5.15
N GLY A 218 11.45 -6.32 4.05
CA GLY A 218 11.12 -4.93 3.73
C GLY A 218 10.05 -4.37 4.67
N LEU A 219 8.96 -5.12 4.83
CA LEU A 219 7.88 -4.82 5.76
C LEU A 219 7.34 -6.14 6.33
N PRO A 220 7.34 -6.34 7.66
CA PRO A 220 6.88 -7.58 8.26
C PRO A 220 5.39 -7.86 7.97
N PRO A 221 4.93 -9.11 8.16
CA PRO A 221 3.51 -9.46 8.16
C PRO A 221 2.70 -8.53 9.07
N HIS A 222 1.66 -7.92 8.52
CA HIS A 222 0.74 -7.02 9.22
C HIS A 222 -0.59 -6.95 8.46
N SER A 223 -1.60 -6.41 9.14
CA SER A 223 -2.84 -5.93 8.51
C SER A 223 -2.88 -4.41 8.58
N ASP A 224 -3.48 -3.78 7.58
CA ASP A 224 -3.58 -2.32 7.51
C ASP A 224 -4.66 -1.80 8.46
N TYR A 225 -4.34 -0.74 9.19
CA TYR A 225 -5.33 0.04 9.91
C TYR A 225 -6.10 0.95 8.92
N GLY A 226 -7.39 1.17 9.18
CA GLY A 226 -8.24 2.01 8.34
C GLY A 226 -9.27 1.22 7.52
N LEU A 227 -9.75 1.82 6.44
CA LEU A 227 -10.85 1.27 5.62
C LEU A 227 -10.35 0.56 4.37
N LEU A 228 -9.59 1.25 3.53
CA LEU A 228 -9.06 0.75 2.28
C LEU A 228 -7.65 1.32 2.03
N THR A 229 -6.77 0.48 1.50
CA THR A 229 -5.48 0.88 0.94
C THR A 229 -5.50 0.68 -0.57
N LEU A 230 -5.03 1.66 -1.35
CA LEU A 230 -4.82 1.55 -2.79
C LEU A 230 -3.32 1.60 -3.05
N LEU A 231 -2.75 0.48 -3.48
CA LEU A 231 -1.31 0.31 -3.70
C LEU A 231 -0.97 0.28 -5.20
N ILE A 232 0.06 1.04 -5.56
CA ILE A 232 0.76 0.96 -6.86
C ILE A 232 2.22 0.57 -6.64
N HIS A 233 2.86 0.01 -7.66
CA HIS A 233 4.26 -0.41 -7.61
C HIS A 233 5.01 -0.08 -8.91
N ASN A 234 6.34 -0.12 -8.85
CA ASN A 234 7.23 0.25 -9.95
C ASN A 234 7.58 -0.92 -10.90
N GLY A 235 6.77 -1.97 -10.92
CA GLY A 235 7.02 -3.19 -11.71
C GLY A 235 8.00 -4.18 -11.09
N VAL A 236 8.61 -3.88 -9.94
CA VAL A 236 9.39 -4.86 -9.16
C VAL A 236 8.45 -5.61 -8.21
N CYS A 237 8.45 -6.94 -8.28
CA CYS A 237 7.65 -7.78 -7.39
C CYS A 237 8.17 -7.73 -5.95
N GLY A 238 7.28 -7.92 -4.97
CA GLY A 238 7.67 -7.96 -3.56
C GLY A 238 6.51 -8.01 -2.58
N LEU A 239 5.28 -7.68 -3.02
CA LEU A 239 4.09 -7.86 -2.20
C LEU A 239 3.73 -9.34 -2.11
N GLN A 240 3.64 -9.84 -0.88
CA GLN A 240 3.10 -11.15 -0.56
C GLN A 240 1.86 -10.98 0.32
N VAL A 241 0.81 -11.73 0.00
CA VAL A 241 -0.46 -11.72 0.74
C VAL A 241 -0.73 -13.10 1.30
N GLN A 242 -1.14 -13.18 2.56
CA GLN A 242 -1.50 -14.45 3.17
C GLN A 242 -2.98 -14.77 2.86
N HIS A 243 -3.25 -15.85 2.15
CA HIS A 243 -4.60 -16.35 1.85
C HIS A 243 -4.68 -17.84 2.16
N LYS A 244 -5.66 -18.24 2.98
CA LYS A 244 -5.88 -19.64 3.42
C LYS A 244 -4.61 -20.34 3.95
N GLY A 245 -3.77 -19.59 4.68
CA GLY A 245 -2.53 -20.09 5.27
C GLY A 245 -1.31 -20.13 4.33
N ASN A 246 -1.49 -19.79 3.05
CA ASN A 246 -0.39 -19.71 2.08
C ASN A 246 0.01 -18.26 1.82
N TRP A 247 1.30 -18.02 1.56
CA TRP A 247 1.77 -16.73 1.05
C TRP A 247 1.73 -16.73 -0.48
N VAL A 248 1.01 -15.76 -1.04
CA VAL A 248 0.80 -15.57 -2.48
C VAL A 248 1.58 -14.33 -2.93
N ASN A 249 2.48 -14.50 -3.89
CA ASN A 249 3.22 -13.38 -4.49
C ASN A 249 2.35 -12.70 -5.55
N LEU A 250 2.05 -11.42 -5.34
CA LEU A 250 1.24 -10.63 -6.25
C LEU A 250 2.14 -9.84 -7.20
N ASN A 251 1.85 -9.95 -8.49
CA ASN A 251 2.52 -9.18 -9.54
C ASN A 251 1.51 -8.63 -10.56
N PRO A 252 0.61 -7.72 -10.13
CA PRO A 252 -0.38 -7.15 -11.03
C PRO A 252 0.27 -6.22 -12.06
N ASN A 253 -0.52 -5.82 -13.05
CA ASN A 253 -0.11 -4.81 -14.02
C ASN A 253 0.19 -3.47 -13.31
N PRO A 254 1.29 -2.75 -13.65
CA PRO A 254 1.59 -1.42 -13.09
C PRO A 254 0.49 -0.36 -13.27
N ASN A 255 -0.40 -0.53 -14.25
CA ASN A 255 -1.59 0.31 -14.46
C ASN A 255 -2.85 -0.22 -13.74
N ALA A 256 -2.67 -0.96 -12.65
CA ALA A 256 -3.74 -1.43 -11.77
C ALA A 256 -3.42 -1.05 -10.33
N PHE A 257 -4.46 -1.00 -9.49
CA PHE A 257 -4.29 -0.91 -8.04
C PHE A 257 -4.42 -2.30 -7.42
N VAL A 258 -3.52 -2.65 -6.50
CA VAL A 258 -3.86 -3.66 -5.48
C VAL A 258 -4.60 -2.94 -4.37
N VAL A 259 -5.81 -3.41 -4.06
CA VAL A 259 -6.64 -2.87 -3.01
C VAL A 259 -6.80 -3.91 -1.92
N ASN A 260 -6.65 -3.48 -0.67
CA ASN A 260 -7.00 -4.30 0.49
C ASN A 260 -7.91 -3.55 1.46
N ILE A 261 -8.73 -4.34 2.14
CA ILE A 261 -9.54 -3.86 3.26
C ILE A 261 -8.65 -3.71 4.50
N GLY A 262 -8.88 -2.65 5.26
CA GLY A 262 -8.25 -2.44 6.55
C GLY A 262 -9.12 -2.90 7.72
N ASN A 263 -8.53 -2.96 8.91
CA ASN A 263 -9.18 -3.50 10.10
C ASN A 263 -10.48 -2.76 10.50
N HIS A 264 -10.65 -1.47 10.16
CA HIS A 264 -11.91 -0.76 10.46
C HIS A 264 -13.06 -1.24 9.57
N MET A 265 -12.77 -1.73 8.36
CA MET A 265 -13.77 -2.35 7.49
C MET A 265 -14.19 -3.72 8.02
N GLU A 266 -13.24 -4.50 8.55
CA GLU A 266 -13.47 -5.86 9.05
C GLU A 266 -14.48 -5.90 10.22
N ILE A 267 -14.52 -4.86 11.06
CA ILE A 267 -15.48 -4.77 12.18
C ILE A 267 -16.93 -4.84 11.70
N HIS A 268 -17.22 -4.50 10.44
CA HIS A 268 -18.57 -4.58 9.87
C HIS A 268 -18.93 -5.94 9.27
N TRP A 269 -18.02 -6.93 9.30
CA TRP A 269 -18.22 -8.27 8.74
C TRP A 269 -18.48 -9.37 9.78
N GLN A 270 -18.46 -9.04 11.08
CA GLN A 270 -18.83 -9.93 12.19
C GLN A 270 -20.27 -9.67 12.65
#